data_AF-A0A846NDI9-F1
#
_entry.id   AF-A0A846NDI9-F1
#
_cell.length_a   1.000
_cell.length_b   1.000
_cell.length_c   1.000
_cell.angle_alpha   90.00
_cell.angle_beta   90.00
_cell.angle_gamma   90.00
#
_symmetry.space_group_name_H-M   'P 1'
#
loop_
_entity.id
_entity.type
_entity.pdbx_description
1 polymer ?
#
loop_
_entity_poly.entity_id
_entity_poly.type
_entity_poly.pdbx_seq_one_letter_code
_entity_poly.pdbx_strand_id
1 'polypeptide(L)' 'TRNDQAKYPFLLDAAEEVRSLDLRIESLENPQLRPVLDRAEERIEQALQNNPPEVGYRPREEDMEIPSFPVAVMLAAAS' A
#
# COMPACT_ATOMS: atom_id res chain seq x y z
N THR A 1 10.37 -8.59 10.07
CA THR A 1 9.30 -8.27 11.05
C THR A 1 8.15 -7.59 10.31
N ARG A 2 6.94 -7.45 10.90
CA ARG A 2 5.85 -6.68 10.26
C ARG A 2 6.25 -5.25 9.92
N ASN A 3 7.10 -4.64 10.76
CA ASN A 3 7.62 -3.32 10.48
C ASN A 3 8.53 -3.30 9.23
N ASP A 4 9.36 -4.32 9.04
CA ASP A 4 10.16 -4.46 7.81
C ASP A 4 9.28 -4.69 6.58
N GLN A 5 8.20 -5.47 6.71
CA GLN A 5 7.23 -5.69 5.64
C GLN A 5 6.52 -4.39 5.26
N ALA A 6 6.13 -3.55 6.24
CA ALA A 6 5.54 -2.23 5.98
C ALA A 6 6.52 -1.27 5.30
N LYS A 7 7.81 -1.33 5.66
CA LYS A 7 8.85 -0.51 5.03
C LYS A 7 9.21 -1.00 3.63
N TYR A 8 9.17 -2.31 3.38
CA TYR A 8 9.52 -2.94 2.11
C TYR A 8 8.37 -3.83 1.61
N PRO A 9 7.22 -3.23 1.24
CA PRO A 9 5.99 -3.98 0.94
C PRO A 9 6.02 -4.72 -0.41
N PHE A 10 7.11 -4.59 -1.15
CA PHE A 10 7.40 -5.33 -2.39
C PHE A 10 8.13 -6.65 -2.14
N LEU A 11 8.57 -6.93 -0.91
CA LEU A 11 9.21 -8.21 -0.58
C LEU A 11 8.17 -9.34 -0.51
N LEU A 12 8.62 -10.56 -0.79
CA LEU A 12 7.76 -11.75 -0.83
C LEU A 12 6.95 -11.93 0.46
N ASP A 13 7.58 -11.73 1.63
CA ASP A 13 6.92 -11.88 2.92
C ASP A 13 5.76 -10.89 3.10
N ALA A 14 5.86 -9.66 2.57
CA ALA A 14 4.78 -8.68 2.61
C ALA A 14 3.66 -9.06 1.63
N ALA A 15 4.02 -9.58 0.45
CA ALA A 15 3.07 -10.04 -0.55
C ALA A 15 2.23 -11.24 -0.05
N GLU A 16 2.84 -12.20 0.67
CA GLU A 16 2.12 -13.33 1.27
C GLU A 16 1.16 -12.88 2.38
N GLU A 17 1.48 -11.82 3.12
CA GLU A 17 0.56 -11.25 4.10
C GLU A 17 -0.67 -10.65 3.42
N VAL A 18 -0.50 -9.86 2.36
CA VAL A 18 -1.62 -9.32 1.57
C VAL A 18 -2.45 -10.43 0.94
N ARG A 19 -1.80 -11.50 0.45
CA ARG A 19 -2.49 -12.67 -0.09
C ARG A 19 -3.38 -13.33 0.95
N SER A 20 -2.96 -13.37 2.21
CA SER A 20 -3.76 -13.92 3.31
C SER A 20 -5.01 -13.10 3.65
N LEU A 21 -5.04 -11.81 3.26
CA LEU A 21 -6.20 -10.92 3.44
C LEU A 21 -7.29 -11.15 2.38
N ASP A 22 -7.04 -11.94 1.34
CA ASP A 22 -7.94 -12.16 0.18
C ASP A 22 -8.51 -10.83 -0.36
N LEU A 23 -7.64 -9.82 -0.47
CA LEU A 23 -8.01 -8.49 -0.93
C LEU A 23 -8.38 -8.54 -2.42
N ARG A 24 -9.64 -8.21 -2.74
CA ARG A 24 -10.13 -8.10 -4.12
C ARG A 24 -10.43 -6.65 -4.46
N ILE A 25 -10.63 -6.36 -5.76
CA ILE A 25 -10.99 -5.00 -6.20
C ILE A 25 -12.28 -4.54 -5.51
N GLU A 26 -13.27 -5.43 -5.41
CA GLU A 26 -14.55 -5.15 -4.76
C GLU A 26 -14.38 -4.90 -3.25
N SER A 27 -13.32 -5.41 -2.63
CA SER A 27 -13.02 -5.13 -1.22
C SER A 27 -12.77 -3.64 -0.99
N LEU A 28 -12.27 -2.90 -1.99
CA LEU A 28 -11.97 -1.47 -1.89
C LEU A 28 -13.23 -0.60 -1.74
N GLU A 29 -14.42 -1.13 -2.01
CA GLU A 29 -15.69 -0.44 -1.72
C GLU A 29 -16.00 -0.42 -0.21
N ASN A 30 -15.32 -1.24 0.59
CA ASN A 30 -15.50 -1.29 2.03
C ASN A 30 -14.97 0.00 2.70
N PRO A 31 -15.82 0.77 3.40
CA PRO A 31 -15.38 1.98 4.10
C PRO A 31 -14.26 1.75 5.13
N GLN A 32 -14.13 0.53 5.66
CA GLN A 32 -13.05 0.18 6.59
C GLN A 32 -11.67 0.18 5.94
N LEU A 33 -11.60 0.01 4.61
CA LEU A 33 -10.35 0.10 3.86
C LEU A 33 -10.01 1.52 3.40
N ARG A 34 -10.82 2.51 3.78
CA ARG A 34 -10.57 3.91 3.44
C ARG A 34 -9.15 4.39 3.81
N PRO A 35 -8.58 4.06 4.98
CA PRO A 35 -7.21 4.43 5.30
C PRO A 35 -6.18 3.83 4.34
N VAL A 36 -6.40 2.60 3.87
CA VAL A 36 -5.53 1.93 2.90
C VAL A 36 -5.57 2.65 1.56
N LEU A 37 -6.77 3.05 1.11
CA LEU A 37 -6.97 3.81 -0.13
C LEU A 37 -6.32 5.19 -0.06
N ASP A 38 -6.61 5.96 0.99
CA ASP A 38 -6.03 7.30 1.16
C ASP A 38 -4.49 7.22 1.20
N ARG A 39 -3.94 6.19 1.85
CA ARG A 39 -2.50 5.96 1.86
C ARG A 39 -1.96 5.57 0.48
N ALA A 40 -2.68 4.74 -0.26
CA ALA A 40 -2.29 4.34 -1.61
C ALA A 40 -2.25 5.53 -2.58
N GLU A 41 -3.23 6.42 -2.51
CA GLU A 41 -3.25 7.70 -3.25
C GLU A 41 -2.02 8.55 -2.89
N GLU A 42 -1.75 8.73 -1.60
CA GLU A 42 -0.58 9.48 -1.13
C GLU A 42 0.75 8.88 -1.64
N ARG A 43 0.87 7.55 -1.74
CA ARG A 43 2.07 6.91 -2.32
C ARG A 43 2.30 7.36 -3.76
N ILE A 44 1.23 7.43 -4.55
CA ILE A 44 1.28 7.85 -5.95
C ILE A 44 1.66 9.32 -6.03
N GLU A 45 1.03 10.17 -5.21
CA GLU A 45 1.35 11.60 -5.15
C GLU A 45 2.83 11.85 -4.82
N GLN A 46 3.35 11.21 -3.76
CA GLN A 46 4.76 11.34 -3.35
C GLN A 46 5.73 10.88 -4.45
N ALA A 47 5.41 9.78 -5.13
CA ALA A 47 6.22 9.25 -6.23
C ALA A 47 6.28 10.21 -7.43
N LEU A 48 5.21 10.97 -7.68
CA LEU A 48 5.12 11.91 -8.79
C LEU A 48 5.67 13.31 -8.46
N GLN A 49 5.65 13.72 -7.19
CA GLN A 49 6.07 15.05 -6.77
C GLN A 49 7.60 15.21 -6.60
N ASN A 50 8.33 14.12 -6.46
CA ASN A 50 9.78 14.13 -6.17
C ASN A 50 10.62 13.64 -7.38
N ASN A 51 11.84 14.17 -7.51
CA ASN A 51 12.83 13.69 -8.46
C ASN A 51 14.24 13.65 -7.82
N PRO A 52 14.80 12.46 -7.50
CA PRO A 52 14.26 11.13 -7.81
C PRO A 52 12.96 10.84 -7.04
N PRO A 53 12.10 9.92 -7.54
CA PRO A 53 10.90 9.50 -6.83
C PRO A 53 11.22 8.98 -5.44
N GLU A 54 10.52 9.50 -4.44
CA GLU A 54 10.67 9.10 -3.04
C GLU A 54 9.30 8.94 -2.41
N VAL A 55 9.08 7.80 -1.76
CA VAL A 55 7.84 7.47 -1.05
C VAL A 55 8.20 7.12 0.39
N GLY A 56 7.63 7.86 1.33
CA GLY A 56 7.82 7.62 2.75
C GLY A 56 7.09 6.36 3.22
N TYR A 57 7.34 5.95 4.48
CA TYR A 57 6.55 4.93 5.18
C TYR A 57 6.22 5.43 6.58
N ARG A 58 5.08 5.00 7.13
CA ARG A 58 4.62 5.35 8.48
C ARG A 58 4.93 4.21 9.47
N PRO A 59 5.84 4.42 10.44
CA PRO A 59 6.15 3.40 11.43
C PRO A 59 4.93 3.10 12.31
N ARG A 60 4.70 1.82 12.63
CA ARG A 60 3.60 1.33 13.50
C ARG A 60 2.20 1.43 12.89
N GLU A 61 2.11 1.69 11.58
CA GLU A 61 0.86 1.65 10.81
C GLU A 61 0.86 0.47 9.84
N GLU A 62 1.39 -0.69 10.25
CA GLU A 62 1.64 -1.85 9.38
C GLU A 62 0.37 -2.35 8.67
N ASP A 63 -0.78 -2.36 9.37
CA ASP A 63 -2.08 -2.81 8.85
C ASP A 63 -2.58 -1.95 7.67
N MET A 64 -2.08 -0.72 7.54
CA MET A 64 -2.39 0.19 6.44
C MET A 64 -1.25 0.24 5.42
N GLU A 65 -0.01 0.32 5.88
CA GLU A 65 1.19 0.42 5.05
C GLU A 65 1.37 -0.79 4.14
N ILE A 66 1.22 -2.00 4.66
CA ILE A 66 1.43 -3.25 3.90
C ILE A 66 0.44 -3.35 2.72
N PRO A 67 -0.89 -3.26 2.90
CA PRO A 67 -1.83 -3.37 1.80
C PRO A 67 -1.89 -2.12 0.90
N SER A 68 -1.49 -0.94 1.37
CA SER A 68 -1.56 0.27 0.53
C SER A 68 -0.60 0.26 -0.65
N PHE A 69 0.50 -0.50 -0.59
CA PHE A 69 1.43 -0.63 -1.72
C PHE A 69 0.82 -1.35 -2.94
N PRO A 70 0.30 -2.59 -2.84
CA PRO A 70 -0.31 -3.25 -3.98
C PRO A 70 -1.56 -2.49 -4.48
N VAL A 71 -2.31 -1.84 -3.57
CA VAL A 71 -3.45 -0.98 -3.98
C VAL A 71 -2.96 0.22 -4.81
N ALA A 72 -1.87 0.87 -4.42
CA ALA A 72 -1.28 1.96 -5.20
C ALA A 72 -0.83 1.49 -6.59
N VAL A 73 -0.24 0.30 -6.69
CA VAL A 73 0.12 -0.31 -7.99
C VAL A 73 -1.11 -0.55 -8.85
N MET A 74 -2.21 -1.05 -8.27
CA MET A 74 -3.47 -1.28 -9.00
C MET A 74 -4.06 0.03 -9.53
N LEU A 75 -4.12 1.08 -8.69
CA LEU A 75 -4.62 2.40 -9.09
C LEU A 75 -3.77 3.01 -10.22
N ALA A 76 -2.45 2.95 -10.08
CA ALA A 76 -1.52 3.46 -11.09
C ALA A 76 -1.63 2.70 -12.42
N ALA A 77 -1.84 1.38 -12.39
CA ALA A 77 -1.99 0.56 -13.59
C ALA A 77 -3.35 0.76 -14.29
N ALA A 78 -4.37 1.23 -13.57
CA ALA A 78 -5.69 1.53 -14.12
C ALA A 78 -5.81 2.94 -14.71
N SER A 79 -4.78 3.78 -14.52
CA SER A 79 -4.71 5.17 -15.00
C SER A 79 -4.13 5.25 -16.41
#